data_AF-A0A7V8Y3W8-F1
#
_entry.id   AF-A0A7V8Y3W8-F1
#
_cell.length_a   1.000
_cell.length_b   1.000
_cell.length_c   1.000
_cell.angle_alpha   90.00
_cell.angle_beta   90.00
_cell.angle_gamma   90.00
#
_symmetry.space_group_name_H-M   'P 1'
#
loop_
_entity.id
_entity.type
_entity.pdbx_description
1 polymer ?
#
loop_
_entity_poly.entity_id
_entity_poly.type
_entity_poly.pdbx_seq_one_letter_code
_entity_poly.pdbx_strand_id
1 'polypeptide(L)'
;IHAAGGVAIWAHPFWDIADPDHVVRTVRYFAARGLDGVECFYAEHSREQTLILHDECEARGLLSTGSADFHGPGHEHFNRFRNFGLHGRAARLGPIGAT
;
A
#
# COMPACT_ATOMS: atom_id res chain seq x y z
N ILE A 1 1.92 11.92 -12.20
CA ILE A 1 1.72 12.10 -10.74
C ILE A 1 2.67 13.19 -10.24
N HIS A 2 3.98 12.96 -10.23
CA HIS A 2 4.94 13.96 -9.74
C HIS A 2 4.94 15.28 -10.51
N ALA A 3 4.74 15.26 -11.83
CA ALA A 3 4.64 16.50 -12.63
C ALA A 3 3.45 17.40 -12.23
N ALA A 4 2.46 16.86 -11.51
CA ALA A 4 1.35 17.60 -10.93
C ALA A 4 1.55 17.92 -9.43
N GLY A 5 2.75 17.69 -8.88
CA GLY A 5 3.07 17.84 -7.46
C GLY A 5 2.53 16.72 -6.56
N GLY A 6 2.06 15.62 -7.14
CA GLY A 6 1.50 14.49 -6.39
C GLY A 6 2.54 13.47 -5.91
N VAL A 7 2.11 12.63 -4.97
CA VAL A 7 2.84 11.47 -4.41
C VAL A 7 2.28 10.19 -5.04
N ALA A 8 3.14 9.36 -5.61
CA ALA A 8 2.78 8.13 -6.31
C ALA A 8 2.77 6.91 -5.37
N ILE A 9 1.57 6.39 -5.12
CA ILE A 9 1.34 5.19 -4.31
C ILE A 9 0.79 4.06 -5.20
N TRP A 10 1.36 2.86 -5.11
CA TRP A 10 0.78 1.68 -5.77
C TRP A 10 -0.31 1.06 -4.88
N ALA A 11 -1.55 1.07 -5.37
CA ALA A 11 -2.71 0.56 -4.67
C ALA A 11 -2.76 -0.99 -4.67
N HIS A 12 -3.21 -1.54 -3.53
CA HIS A 12 -3.52 -2.95 -3.24
C HIS A 12 -2.85 -4.00 -4.15
N PRO A 13 -1.51 -4.16 -4.12
CA PRO A 13 -0.79 -5.00 -5.09
C PRO A 13 -1.26 -6.46 -5.17
N PHE A 14 -1.64 -7.04 -4.03
CA PHE A 14 -2.05 -8.44 -3.96
C PHE A 14 -3.51 -8.68 -4.40
N TRP A 15 -4.25 -7.63 -4.75
CA TRP A 15 -5.55 -7.76 -5.41
C TRP A 15 -5.39 -8.33 -6.84
N ASP A 16 -4.40 -7.82 -7.58
CA ASP A 16 -4.17 -8.22 -8.98
C ASP A 16 -3.13 -9.35 -9.13
N ILE A 17 -2.21 -9.48 -8.18
CA ILE A 17 -1.04 -10.36 -8.30
C ILE A 17 -0.95 -11.28 -7.08
N ALA A 18 -1.19 -12.57 -7.27
CA ALA A 18 -1.10 -13.55 -6.18
C ALA A 18 0.34 -13.94 -5.81
N ASP A 19 1.27 -13.94 -6.78
CA ASP A 19 2.68 -14.35 -6.58
C ASP A 19 3.47 -13.30 -5.79
N PRO A 20 3.93 -13.60 -4.55
CA PRO A 20 4.70 -12.66 -3.75
C PRO A 20 6.02 -12.23 -4.41
N ASP A 21 6.70 -13.13 -5.10
CA ASP A 21 7.95 -12.78 -5.76
C ASP A 21 7.72 -11.79 -6.91
N HIS A 22 6.60 -11.94 -7.61
CA HIS A 22 6.19 -10.96 -8.62
C HIS A 22 5.88 -9.61 -8.00
N VAL A 23 5.10 -9.55 -6.92
CA VAL A 23 4.82 -8.29 -6.20
C VAL A 23 6.12 -7.62 -5.76
N VAL A 24 7.03 -8.35 -5.12
CA VAL A 24 8.34 -7.85 -4.67
C VAL A 24 9.17 -7.30 -5.83
N ARG A 25 9.26 -8.03 -6.96
CA ARG A 25 9.95 -7.54 -8.17
C ARG A 25 9.32 -6.27 -8.71
N THR A 26 7.99 -6.17 -8.70
CA THR A 26 7.26 -4.99 -9.20
C THR A 26 7.43 -3.79 -8.27
N VAL A 27 7.39 -3.96 -6.95
CA VAL A 27 7.71 -2.89 -5.98
C VAL A 27 9.11 -2.34 -6.27
N ARG A 28 10.12 -3.21 -6.44
CA ARG A 28 11.50 -2.80 -6.77
C ARG A 28 11.59 -2.08 -8.10
N TYR A 29 10.88 -2.58 -9.11
CA TYR A 29 10.85 -2.00 -10.45
C TYR A 29 10.28 -0.57 -10.45
N PHE A 30 9.18 -0.34 -9.72
CA PHE A 30 8.56 0.98 -9.58
C PHE A 30 9.35 1.90 -8.65
N ALA A 31 9.93 1.39 -7.55
CA ALA A 31 10.80 2.17 -6.68
C ALA A 31 11.99 2.75 -7.44
N ALA A 32 12.63 1.97 -8.31
CA ALA A 32 13.70 2.44 -9.20
C ALA A 32 13.26 3.52 -10.22
N ARG A 33 11.95 3.79 -10.33
CA ARG A 33 11.33 4.78 -11.23
C ARG A 33 10.64 5.92 -10.47
N GLY A 34 10.89 6.04 -9.17
CA GLY A 34 10.37 7.13 -8.35
C GLY A 34 9.02 6.86 -7.70
N LEU A 35 8.61 5.60 -7.51
CA LEU A 35 7.48 5.30 -6.63
C LEU A 35 7.75 5.85 -5.22
N ASP A 36 6.75 6.48 -4.62
CA ASP A 36 6.88 7.04 -3.26
C ASP A 36 6.38 6.06 -2.19
N GLY A 37 5.43 5.19 -2.52
CA GLY A 37 4.85 4.28 -1.54
C GLY A 37 3.99 3.16 -2.12
N VAL A 38 3.56 2.28 -1.21
CA VAL A 38 2.67 1.16 -1.52
C VAL A 38 1.58 1.09 -0.45
N GLU A 39 0.38 0.75 -0.88
CA GLU A 39 -0.70 0.38 0.03
C GLU A 39 -0.43 -1.00 0.63
N CYS A 40 0.07 -0.99 1.86
CA CYS A 40 0.43 -2.21 2.60
C CYS A 40 -0.76 -2.79 3.36
N PHE A 41 -1.61 -1.90 3.90
CA PHE A 41 -2.74 -2.28 4.76
C PHE A 41 -4.04 -2.16 3.97
N TYR A 42 -4.57 -3.29 3.53
CA TYR A 42 -5.77 -3.39 2.71
C TYR A 42 -6.65 -4.56 3.21
N ALA A 43 -7.97 -4.44 3.06
CA ALA A 43 -8.94 -5.40 3.62
C ALA A 43 -8.69 -6.84 3.18
N GLU A 44 -8.33 -7.01 1.91
CA GLU A 44 -8.14 -8.32 1.27
C GLU A 44 -6.69 -8.80 1.30
N HIS A 45 -5.77 -8.02 1.89
CA HIS A 45 -4.43 -8.53 2.16
C HIS A 45 -4.45 -9.43 3.39
N SER A 46 -3.88 -10.62 3.24
CA SER A 46 -3.52 -11.45 4.39
C SER A 46 -2.42 -10.80 5.23
N ARG A 47 -2.25 -11.29 6.47
CA ARG A 47 -1.15 -10.88 7.34
C ARG A 47 0.21 -10.99 6.65
N GLU A 48 0.45 -12.10 5.94
CA GLU A 48 1.72 -12.36 5.26
C GLU A 48 1.97 -11.33 4.14
N GLN A 49 0.96 -11.09 3.31
CA GLN A 49 1.02 -10.10 2.24
C GLN A 49 1.28 -8.68 2.76
N THR A 50 0.60 -8.26 3.83
CA THR A 50 0.87 -6.97 4.46
C THR A 50 2.31 -6.87 4.97
N LEU A 51 2.82 -7.92 5.63
CA LEU A 51 4.19 -7.91 6.15
C LEU A 51 5.22 -7.85 5.01
N ILE A 52 5.01 -8.58 3.92
CA ILE A 52 5.88 -8.52 2.73
C ILE A 52 5.95 -7.10 2.16
N LEU A 53 4.79 -6.46 1.94
CA LEU A 53 4.77 -5.08 1.41
C LEU A 53 5.40 -4.09 2.39
N HIS A 54 5.06 -4.19 3.67
CA HIS A 54 5.59 -3.30 4.70
C HIS A 54 7.11 -3.39 4.82
N ASP A 55 7.66 -4.61 4.88
CA ASP A 55 9.09 -4.85 5.00
C ASP A 55 9.83 -4.40 3.72
N GLU A 56 9.24 -4.58 2.52
CA GLU A 56 9.82 -4.05 1.27
C GLU A 56 9.82 -2.51 1.24
N CYS A 57 8.76 -1.87 1.74
CA CYS A 57 8.69 -0.42 1.87
C CYS A 57 9.73 0.11 2.86
N GLU A 58 9.83 -0.51 4.05
CA GLU A 58 10.79 -0.12 5.08
C GLU A 58 12.23 -0.19 4.56
N ALA A 59 12.60 -1.31 3.91
CA ALA A 59 13.94 -1.52 3.37
C ALA A 59 14.32 -0.52 2.25
N ARG A 60 13.34 0.16 1.63
CA ARG A 60 13.56 1.13 0.53
C ARG A 60 13.25 2.57 0.91
N GLY A 61 12.83 2.82 2.16
CA GLY A 61 12.39 4.14 2.59
C GLY A 61 11.10 4.62 1.93
N LEU A 62 10.29 3.71 1.39
CA LEU A 62 8.99 4.02 0.79
C LEU A 62 7.94 4.26 1.87
N LEU A 63 6.88 4.99 1.50
CA LEU A 63 5.68 5.13 2.31
C LEU A 63 4.92 3.80 2.37
N SER A 64 4.32 3.51 3.53
CA SER A 64 3.44 2.37 3.76
C SER A 64 2.06 2.85 4.16
N THR A 65 1.15 2.90 3.20
CA THR A 65 -0.21 3.45 3.36
C THR A 65 -1.24 2.34 3.58
N GLY A 66 -2.48 2.73 3.87
CA GLY A 66 -3.62 1.82 3.93
C GLY A 66 -4.92 2.54 3.65
N SER A 67 -5.84 1.87 2.94
CA SER A 67 -7.18 2.37 2.65
C SER A 67 -8.22 1.32 3.00
N ALA A 68 -9.42 1.81 3.31
CA ALA A 68 -10.61 0.97 3.36
C ALA A 68 -11.19 0.68 1.98
N ASP A 69 -10.77 1.49 0.98
CA ASP A 69 -11.29 1.46 -0.38
C ASP A 69 -12.82 1.40 -0.40
N PHE A 70 -13.45 2.27 0.38
CA PHE A 70 -14.87 2.16 0.74
C PHE A 70 -15.80 2.37 -0.46
N HIS A 71 -16.70 1.41 -0.69
CA HIS A 71 -17.68 1.41 -1.78
C HIS A 71 -19.15 1.48 -1.30
N GLY A 72 -19.37 1.78 -0.01
CA GLY A 72 -20.69 1.95 0.57
C GLY A 72 -21.06 0.85 1.58
N PRO A 73 -22.01 1.13 2.50
CA PRO A 73 -22.34 0.22 3.59
C PRO A 73 -22.95 -1.12 3.15
N GLY A 74 -23.44 -1.21 1.90
CA GLY A 74 -23.99 -2.44 1.32
C GLY A 74 -22.98 -3.31 0.57
N HIS A 75 -21.73 -2.86 0.43
CA HIS A 75 -20.70 -3.66 -0.24
C HIS A 75 -20.25 -4.83 0.64
N GLU A 76 -19.86 -5.97 0.07
CA GLU A 76 -19.47 -7.15 0.86
C GLU A 76 -18.17 -6.93 1.66
N HIS A 77 -17.11 -6.46 0.99
CA HIS A 77 -15.77 -6.28 1.60
C HIS A 77 -15.44 -4.83 1.99
N PHE A 78 -15.90 -3.86 1.21
CA PHE A 78 -15.53 -2.45 1.29
C PHE A 78 -16.60 -1.55 1.93
N ASN A 79 -17.15 -1.98 3.07
CA ASN A 79 -18.31 -1.34 3.73
C ASN A 79 -18.02 -0.59 5.02
N ARG A 80 -16.76 -0.49 5.43
CA ARG A 80 -16.39 0.11 6.72
C ARG A 80 -15.09 0.88 6.62
N PHE A 81 -15.05 2.08 7.20
CA PHE A 81 -13.81 2.84 7.30
C PHE A 81 -12.76 2.10 8.13
N ARG A 82 -11.50 2.18 7.70
CA ARG A 82 -10.35 1.51 8.30
C ARG A 82 -10.51 -0.02 8.42
N ASN A 83 -11.19 -0.65 7.46
CA ASN A 83 -11.39 -2.10 7.43
C ASN A 83 -10.12 -2.85 6.97
N PHE A 84 -9.01 -2.69 7.69
CA PHE A 84 -7.75 -3.38 7.41
C PHE A 84 -6.97 -3.62 8.70
N GLY A 85 -6.15 -4.68 8.70
CA GLY A 85 -5.27 -5.00 9.81
C GLY A 85 -3.90 -4.33 9.68
N LEU A 86 -3.36 -3.79 10.78
CA LEU A 86 -1.97 -3.30 10.81
C LEU A 86 -0.96 -4.41 11.16
N HIS A 87 -1.43 -5.54 11.68
CA HIS A 87 -0.61 -6.73 11.99
C HIS A 87 0.65 -6.48 12.84
N GLY A 88 0.62 -5.47 13.73
CA GLY A 88 1.75 -5.11 14.58
C GLY A 88 2.77 -4.17 13.93
N ARG A 89 2.44 -3.61 12.76
CA ARG A 89 3.19 -2.54 12.08
C ARG A 89 2.51 -1.19 12.26
N ALA A 90 3.22 -0.13 11.88
CA ALA A 90 2.68 1.22 11.78
C ALA A 90 2.85 1.73 10.35
N ALA A 91 1.87 2.50 9.89
CA ALA A 91 1.97 3.20 8.61
C ALA A 91 3.05 4.28 8.65
N ARG A 92 3.85 4.34 7.59
CA ARG A 92 4.80 5.43 7.33
C ARG A 92 4.20 6.30 6.24
N LEU A 93 3.56 7.39 6.64
CA LEU A 93 2.84 8.28 5.72
C LEU A 93 3.69 9.45 5.21
N GLY A 94 4.87 9.67 5.79
CA GLY A 94 5.70 10.83 5.47
C GLY A 94 5.03 12.15 5.84
N PRO A 95 5.60 13.29 5.42
CA PRO A 95 4.93 14.58 5.55
C PRO A 95 3.72 14.63 4.61
N ILE A 96 2.52 14.79 5.16
CA ILE A 96 1.31 15.04 4.38
C ILE A 96 1.11 16.57 4.37
N GLY A 97 1.71 17.26 3.40
CA GLY A 97 1.60 18.73 3.24
C GLY A 97 2.83 19.34 2.56
N ALA A 98 2.62 20.41 1.78
CA ALA A 98 3.67 21.09 1.05
C ALA A 98 4.79 21.58 1.99
N THR A 99 6.03 21.19 1.67
CA THR A 99 7.24 21.94 2.08
C THR A 99 7.28 23.29 1.40
#